data_AF-A0A1M2QW08-F1
#
_entry.id   AF-A0A1M2QW08-F1
#
_cell.length_a   1.000
_cell.length_b   1.000
_cell.length_c   1.000
_cell.angle_alpha   90.00
_cell.angle_beta   90.00
_cell.angle_gamma   90.00
#
_symmetry.space_group_name_H-M   'P 1'
#
loop_
_entity.id
_entity.type
_entity.pdbx_description
1 polymer ?
#
loop_
_entity_poly.entity_id
_entity_poly.type
_entity_poly.pdbx_seq_one_letter_code
_entity_poly.pdbx_strand_id
1 'polypeptide(L)' 'MTTRSTRRDAKGNVTVVIRGGNSGSRSVSRRSIAQSAMSNAKISFEIEGHSYSDADWSKIMHIADQLEAVI' A
#
# COMPACT_ATOMS: atom_id res chain seq x y z
N MET A 1 3.64 -21.51 15.93
CA MET A 1 4.54 -20.39 16.28
C MET A 1 3.84 -19.11 15.87
N THR A 2 3.17 -18.45 16.81
CA THR A 2 2.25 -17.34 16.54
C THR A 2 3.04 -16.03 16.58
N THR A 3 3.41 -15.49 15.42
CA THR A 3 3.99 -14.15 15.35
C THR A 3 2.88 -13.11 15.50
N ARG A 4 2.59 -12.74 16.75
CA ARG A 4 1.81 -11.55 17.08
C ARG A 4 2.66 -10.33 16.70
N SER A 5 2.50 -9.85 15.47
CA SER A 5 3.14 -8.61 15.03
C SER A 5 2.47 -7.45 15.75
N THR A 6 3.14 -6.94 16.78
CA THR A 6 2.73 -5.76 17.54
C THR A 6 2.76 -4.53 16.64
N ARG A 7 1.59 -3.91 16.53
CA ARG A 7 1.32 -2.49 16.24
C ARG A 7 2.48 -1.58 16.68
N ARG A 8 3.41 -1.28 15.77
CA ARG A 8 4.26 -0.08 15.72
C ARG A 8 5.27 -0.29 14.60
N ASP A 9 4.87 0.09 13.39
CA ASP A 9 5.74 0.67 12.37
C ASP A 9 5.13 0.45 10.98
N ALA A 10 4.53 1.52 10.44
CA ALA A 10 4.47 1.74 9.00
C ALA A 10 5.89 1.88 8.37
N LYS A 11 6.96 1.60 9.12
CA LYS A 11 8.36 1.47 8.73
C LYS A 11 8.85 0.02 8.59
N GLY A 12 7.99 -0.98 8.80
CA GLY A 12 8.37 -2.38 8.64
C GLY A 12 8.61 -2.76 7.18
N ASN A 13 9.57 -3.64 6.94
CA ASN A 13 9.70 -4.34 5.66
C ASN A 13 8.84 -5.61 5.67
N VAL A 14 8.35 -6.00 4.49
CA VAL A 14 7.67 -7.26 4.24
C VAL A 14 8.49 -8.04 3.23
N THR A 15 8.73 -9.30 3.54
CA THR A 15 9.32 -10.23 2.58
C THR A 15 8.23 -10.74 1.65
N VAL A 16 8.27 -10.31 0.40
CA VAL A 16 7.39 -10.81 -0.66
C VAL A 16 8.07 -12.01 -1.31
N VAL A 17 7.36 -13.14 -1.35
CA VAL A 17 7.83 -14.37 -1.99
C VAL A 17 7.21 -14.47 -3.38
N ILE A 18 8.04 -14.43 -4.41
CA ILE A 18 7.66 -14.58 -5.80
C ILE A 18 7.77 -16.05 -6.17
N ARG A 19 6.66 -16.64 -6.63
CA ARG A 19 6.59 -18.03 -7.11
C ARG A 19 6.68 -18.05 -8.64
N GLY A 20 7.28 -19.08 -9.22
CA GLY A 20 7.46 -19.24 -10.68
C GLY A 20 8.92 -19.54 -11.06
N GLY A 21 9.23 -19.67 -12.36
CA GLY A 21 10.56 -20.07 -12.85
C GLY A 21 11.73 -19.18 -12.43
N ASN A 22 11.46 -17.90 -12.10
CA ASN A 22 12.39 -16.99 -11.44
C ASN A 22 11.97 -16.75 -9.98
N SER A 23 11.81 -17.83 -9.23
CA SER A 23 11.41 -17.80 -7.84
C SER A 23 12.47 -17.14 -6.96
N GLY A 24 12.01 -16.31 -6.03
CA GLY A 24 12.86 -15.56 -5.11
C GLY A 24 12.05 -14.80 -4.07
N SER A 25 12.73 -14.17 -3.12
CA SER A 25 12.08 -13.28 -2.17
C SER A 25 12.70 -11.89 -2.22
N ARG A 26 11.87 -10.86 -2.00
CA ARG A 26 12.29 -9.47 -1.94
C ARG A 26 11.77 -8.83 -0.67
N SER A 27 12.66 -8.18 0.06
CA SER A 27 12.27 -7.31 1.16
C SER A 27 11.82 -5.97 0.59
N VAL A 28 10.57 -5.60 0.81
CA VAL A 28 9.99 -4.34 0.35
C VAL A 28 9.38 -3.60 1.52
N SER A 29 9.48 -2.27 1.53
CA SER A 29 8.89 -1.48 2.60
C SER A 29 7.36 -1.52 2.51
N ARG A 30 6.68 -1.58 3.66
CA ARG A 30 5.20 -1.46 3.69
C ARG A 30 4.73 -0.15 3.08
N ARG A 31 5.46 0.94 3.34
CA ARG A 31 5.19 2.25 2.75
C ARG A 31 5.20 2.22 1.22
N SER A 32 6.20 1.58 0.59
CA SER A 32 6.25 1.47 -0.87
C SER A 32 5.10 0.62 -1.43
N ILE A 33 4.68 -0.42 -0.71
CA ILE A 33 3.50 -1.22 -1.10
C ILE A 33 2.24 -0.36 -1.04
N ALA A 34 2.03 0.37 0.06
CA ALA A 34 0.87 1.24 0.23
C ALA A 34 0.82 2.34 -0.84
N GLN A 35 1.95 2.98 -1.13
CA GLN A 35 2.05 3.98 -2.21
C GLN A 35 1.71 3.38 -3.58
N SER A 36 2.22 2.18 -3.88
CA SER A 36 1.91 1.49 -5.14
C SER A 36 0.44 1.10 -5.23
N ALA A 37 -0.16 0.62 -4.14
CA ALA A 37 -1.58 0.27 -4.09
C ALA A 37 -2.47 1.50 -4.31
N MET A 38 -2.17 2.62 -3.65
CA MET A 38 -2.90 3.88 -3.86
C MET A 38 -2.72 4.41 -5.28
N SER A 39 -1.51 4.38 -5.84
CA SER A 39 -1.28 4.77 -7.23
C SER A 39 -2.10 3.92 -8.21
N ASN A 40 -2.13 2.61 -8.00
CA ASN A 40 -2.92 1.70 -8.84
C ASN A 40 -4.42 1.99 -8.71
N ALA A 41 -4.91 2.27 -7.49
CA ALA A 41 -6.31 2.64 -7.28
C ALA A 41 -6.68 3.93 -8.02
N LYS A 42 -5.80 4.95 -8.00
CA LYS A 42 -6.02 6.19 -8.78
C LYS A 42 -6.17 5.88 -10.28
N ILE A 43 -5.24 5.10 -10.82
CA ILE A 43 -5.25 4.70 -12.23
C ILE A 43 -6.51 3.88 -12.57
N SER A 44 -6.93 2.96 -11.69
CA SER A 44 -8.17 2.19 -11.87
C SER A 44 -9.39 3.11 -12.00
N PHE A 45 -9.50 4.12 -11.13
CA PHE A 45 -10.57 5.12 -11.24
C PHE A 45 -10.49 5.92 -12.54
N GLU A 46 -9.29 6.31 -12.97
CA GLU A 46 -9.10 7.02 -14.24
C GLU A 46 -9.55 6.18 -15.44
N ILE A 47 -9.27 4.87 -15.44
CA ILE A 47 -9.74 3.92 -16.46
C ILE A 47 -11.26 3.79 -16.46
N GLU A 48 -11.90 3.86 -15.28
CA GLU A 48 -13.36 3.87 -15.12
C GLU A 48 -14.01 5.21 -15.53
N GLY A 49 -13.22 6.21 -15.93
CA GLY A 49 -13.69 7.53 -16.35
C GLY A 49 -13.79 8.55 -15.21
N HIS A 50 -13.31 8.21 -14.01
CA HIS A 50 -13.24 9.12 -12.87
C HIS A 50 -11.87 9.79 -12.79
N SER A 51 -11.81 11.09 -13.07
CA SER A 51 -10.58 11.87 -12.93
C SER A 51 -10.55 12.60 -11.58
N TYR A 52 -9.54 12.30 -10.77
CA TYR A 52 -9.29 13.01 -9.52
C TYR A 52 -8.10 13.95 -9.70
N SER A 53 -8.27 15.21 -9.31
CA SER A 53 -7.15 16.15 -9.22
C SER A 53 -6.11 15.65 -8.21
N ASP A 54 -4.85 16.04 -8.37
CA ASP A 54 -3.80 15.67 -7.40
C ASP A 54 -4.11 16.19 -5.99
N ALA A 55 -4.77 17.34 -5.88
CA ALA A 55 -5.20 17.89 -4.60
C ALA A 55 -6.28 17.03 -3.93
N ASP A 56 -7.27 16.56 -4.69
CA ASP A 56 -8.34 15.71 -4.14
C ASP A 56 -7.84 14.31 -3.83
N TRP A 57 -6.95 13.77 -4.68
CA TRP A 57 -6.28 12.51 -4.40
C TRP A 57 -5.43 12.57 -3.12
N SER A 58 -4.72 13.68 -2.89
CA SER A 58 -3.97 13.91 -1.66
C SER A 58 -4.87 13.91 -0.42
N LYS A 59 -6.08 14.48 -0.49
CA LYS A 59 -7.06 14.42 0.61
C LYS A 59 -7.53 12.99 0.88
N ILE A 60 -7.83 12.21 -0.18
CA ILE A 60 -8.22 10.80 -0.06
C ILE A 60 -7.11 9.98 0.61
N MET A 61 -5.86 10.18 0.19
CA MET A 61 -4.70 9.53 0.82
C MET A 61 -4.58 9.91 2.30
N HIS A 62 -4.77 11.19 2.65
CA HIS A 62 -4.70 11.62 4.04
C HIS A 62 -5.80 10.99 4.91
N ILE A 63 -7.02 10.87 4.40
CA ILE A 63 -8.12 10.20 5.09
C ILE A 63 -7.81 8.70 5.25
N ALA A 64 -7.25 8.06 4.23
CA ALA A 64 -6.85 6.66 4.31
C ALA A 64 -5.80 6.43 5.41
N ASP A 65 -4.80 7.30 5.51
CA ASP A 65 -3.79 7.26 6.59
C ASP A 65 -4.44 7.44 7.98
N GLN A 66 -5.42 8.35 8.10
CA GLN A 66 -6.15 8.57 9.34
C GLN A 66 -7.00 7.35 9.75
N LEU A 67 -7.66 6.70 8.79
CA LEU A 67 -8.44 5.49 9.04
C LEU A 67 -7.55 4.33 9.49
N GLU A 68 -6.38 4.14 8.87
CA GLU A 68 -5.41 3.13 9.31
C GLU A 68 -4.99 3.32 10.77
N ALA A 69 -4.88 4.57 11.24
CA ALA A 69 -4.47 4.87 12.61
C ALA A 69 -5.52 4.48 13.68
N VAL A 70 -6.78 4.21 13.30
CA VAL A 70 -7.88 3.94 14.24
C VAL A 70 -8.14 2.43 14.41
N ILE A 71 -7.53 1.56 13.60
CA ILE A 71 -7.82 0.11 13.51
C ILE A 71 -6.63 -0.72 14.05
#